data_AF-A0A4D4LR76-F1
#
_entry.id   AF-A0A4D4LR76-F1
#
_cell.length_a   1.000
_cell.length_b   1.000
_cell.length_c   1.000
_cell.angle_alpha   90.00
_cell.angle_beta   90.00
_cell.angle_gamma   90.00
#
_symmetry.space_group_name_H-M   'P 1'
#
loop_
_entity.id
_entity.type
_entity.pdbx_description
1 polymer ?
#
loop_
_entity_poly.entity_id
_entity_poly.type
_entity_poly.pdbx_seq_one_letter_code
_entity_poly.pdbx_strand_id
1 'polypeptide(L)'
;MTSDNNTSKKPTPESIKAAKQRLEAAKAQREKDRNAADRKFWQAVADEINSGNCRQVDAVEALAFNRDYIRRNLKQLAEDS
;
A
#
# COMPACT_ATOMS: atom_id res chain seq x y z
N MET A 1 8.09 -9.74 46.85
CA MET A 1 8.87 -10.56 45.91
C MET A 1 7.98 -10.85 44.71
N THR A 2 7.96 -9.94 43.73
CA THR A 2 7.28 -10.15 42.46
C THR A 2 8.13 -11.13 41.65
N SER A 3 7.66 -12.37 41.56
CA SER A 3 8.36 -13.44 40.86
C SER A 3 8.62 -13.07 39.41
N ASP A 4 9.88 -12.83 39.11
CA ASP A 4 10.45 -12.94 37.77
C ASP A 4 10.17 -14.34 37.23
N ASN A 5 9.11 -14.51 36.44
CA ASN A 5 8.96 -15.71 35.62
C ASN A 5 9.38 -15.39 34.20
N ASN A 6 10.71 -15.39 34.04
CA ASN A 6 11.41 -15.46 32.78
C ASN A 6 11.00 -16.75 32.04
N THR A 7 9.89 -16.73 31.31
CA THR A 7 9.53 -17.81 30.38
C THR A 7 10.23 -17.60 29.05
N SER A 8 11.55 -17.81 29.05
CA SER A 8 12.35 -18.09 27.85
C SER A 8 12.00 -19.48 27.28
N LYS A 9 10.72 -19.80 27.11
CA LYS A 9 10.29 -21.04 26.45
C LYS A 9 10.37 -20.82 24.95
N LYS A 10 11.30 -21.54 24.30
CA LYS A 10 11.38 -21.56 22.84
C LYS A 10 9.99 -21.91 22.27
N PRO A 11 9.51 -21.17 21.26
CA PRO A 11 8.22 -21.44 20.65
C PRO A 11 8.17 -22.88 20.11
N THR A 12 7.04 -23.57 20.26
CA THR A 12 6.86 -24.89 19.65
C THR A 12 6.79 -24.77 18.12
N PRO A 13 7.19 -25.80 17.35
CA PRO A 13 7.07 -25.78 15.89
C PRO A 13 5.66 -25.43 15.39
N GLU A 14 4.62 -25.90 16.09
CA GLU A 14 3.22 -25.59 15.78
C GLU A 14 2.90 -24.10 16.00
N SER A 15 3.34 -23.52 17.12
CA SER A 15 3.16 -22.10 17.40
C SER A 15 3.88 -21.21 16.38
N ILE A 16 5.06 -21.64 15.91
CA ILE A 16 5.82 -20.97 14.85
C ILE A 16 5.07 -21.05 13.52
N LYS A 17 4.54 -22.24 13.17
CA LYS A 17 3.76 -22.43 11.94
C LYS A 17 2.52 -21.53 11.92
N ALA A 18 1.76 -21.50 13.01
CA ALA A 18 0.58 -20.64 13.15
C ALA A 18 0.95 -19.15 13.11
N ALA A 19 2.06 -18.75 13.75
CA ALA A 19 2.56 -17.38 13.66
C ALA A 19 2.94 -16.99 12.23
N LYS A 20 3.66 -17.86 11.50
CA LYS A 20 4.01 -17.62 10.10
C LYS A 20 2.78 -17.44 9.21
N GLN A 21 1.75 -18.28 9.38
CA GLN A 21 0.51 -18.14 8.61
C GLN A 21 -0.18 -16.80 8.86
N ARG A 22 -0.23 -16.34 10.12
CA ARG A 22 -0.79 -15.02 10.46
C ARG A 22 0.04 -13.88 9.89
N LEU A 23 1.38 -14.00 9.88
CA LEU A 23 2.26 -13.01 9.30
C LEU A 23 2.10 -12.91 7.78
N GLU A 24 1.99 -14.04 7.08
CA GLU A 24 1.71 -14.04 5.64
C GLU A 24 0.35 -13.43 5.31
N ALA A 25 -0.69 -13.75 6.10
CA ALA A 25 -2.00 -13.13 5.94
C ALA A 25 -1.96 -11.61 6.20
N ALA A 26 -1.26 -11.17 7.25
CA ALA A 26 -1.09 -9.75 7.54
C ALA A 26 -0.32 -9.02 6.42
N LYS A 27 0.71 -9.66 5.85
CA LYS A 27 1.44 -9.14 4.69
C LYS A 27 0.54 -9.02 3.47
N ALA A 28 -0.21 -10.06 3.14
CA ALA A 28 -1.14 -10.04 2.01
C ALA A 28 -2.20 -8.93 2.16
N GLN A 29 -2.72 -8.75 3.38
CA GLN A 29 -3.67 -7.68 3.69
C GLN A 29 -3.02 -6.29 3.54
N ARG A 30 -1.81 -6.09 4.07
CA ARG A 30 -1.06 -4.83 3.90
C ARG A 30 -0.84 -4.49 2.42
N GLU A 31 -0.45 -5.47 1.60
CA GLU A 31 -0.24 -5.25 0.17
C GLU A 31 -1.54 -4.90 -0.55
N LYS A 32 -2.65 -5.57 -0.18
CA LYS A 32 -3.98 -5.23 -0.69
C LYS A 32 -4.39 -3.81 -0.32
N ASP A 33 -4.17 -3.40 0.91
CA ASP A 33 -4.51 -2.07 1.41
C ASP A 33 -3.66 -0.99 0.76
N ARG A 34 -2.35 -1.24 0.58
CA ARG A 34 -1.48 -0.34 -0.19
C ARG A 34 -1.98 -0.18 -1.61
N ASN A 35 -2.25 -1.28 -2.31
CA ASN A 35 -2.72 -1.21 -3.70
C ASN A 35 -4.08 -0.51 -3.82
N ALA A 36 -4.96 -0.67 -2.82
CA ALA A 36 -6.24 0.04 -2.77
C ALA A 36 -6.04 1.54 -2.52
N ALA A 37 -5.12 1.91 -1.64
CA ALA A 37 -4.75 3.31 -1.39
C ALA A 37 -4.13 3.96 -2.64
N ASP A 38 -3.20 3.26 -3.30
CA ASP A 38 -2.56 3.73 -4.54
C ASP A 38 -3.58 3.95 -5.65
N ARG A 39 -4.52 3.02 -5.86
CA ARG A 39 -5.61 3.20 -6.83
C ARG A 39 -6.49 4.40 -6.51
N LYS A 40 -6.87 4.58 -5.24
CA LYS A 40 -7.67 5.74 -4.80
C LYS A 40 -6.93 7.06 -5.05
N PHE A 41 -5.64 7.08 -4.77
CA PHE A 41 -4.79 8.24 -5.03
C PHE A 41 -4.78 8.58 -6.53
N TRP A 42 -4.50 7.61 -7.39
CA TRP A 42 -4.45 7.85 -8.84
C TRP A 42 -5.82 8.19 -9.43
N GLN A 43 -6.90 7.66 -8.88
CA GLN A 43 -8.26 8.06 -9.26
C GLN A 43 -8.50 9.54 -8.96
N ALA A 44 -8.13 10.01 -7.77
CA ALA A 44 -8.27 11.44 -7.44
C ALA A 44 -7.44 12.32 -8.38
N VAL A 45 -6.21 11.91 -8.72
CA VAL A 45 -5.38 12.63 -9.71
C VAL A 45 -6.05 12.65 -11.09
N ALA A 46 -6.61 11.51 -11.53
CA ALA A 46 -7.32 11.42 -12.80
C ALA A 46 -8.56 12.32 -12.82
N ASP A 47 -9.33 12.35 -11.73
CA ASP A 47 -10.56 13.13 -11.61
C ASP A 47 -10.29 14.65 -11.71
N GLU A 48 -9.23 15.14 -11.07
CA GLU A 48 -8.82 16.55 -11.17
C GLU A 48 -8.42 16.93 -12.60
N ILE A 49 -7.69 16.05 -13.29
CA ILE A 49 -7.26 16.27 -14.68
C ILE A 49 -8.45 16.22 -15.64
N ASN A 50 -9.32 15.21 -15.49
CA ASN A 50 -10.47 14.99 -16.37
C ASN A 50 -11.55 16.06 -16.19
N SER A 51 -11.68 16.60 -14.97
CA SER A 51 -12.57 17.73 -14.67
C SER A 51 -12.02 19.07 -15.18
N GLY A 52 -10.76 19.10 -15.63
CA GLY A 52 -10.09 20.31 -16.12
C GLY A 52 -9.62 21.25 -15.00
N ASN A 53 -9.60 20.80 -13.75
CA ASN A 53 -9.14 21.59 -12.60
C ASN A 53 -7.62 21.79 -12.62
N CYS A 54 -6.88 20.83 -13.19
CA CYS A 54 -5.45 20.94 -13.40
C CYS A 54 -5.01 20.22 -14.68
N ARG A 55 -3.81 20.54 -15.17
CA ARG A 55 -3.12 19.80 -16.24
C ARG A 55 -2.16 18.79 -15.63
N GLN A 56 -1.72 17.82 -16.43
CA GLN A 56 -0.67 16.87 -16.03
C GLN A 56 0.62 17.57 -15.54
N VAL A 57 0.97 18.74 -16.11
CA VAL A 57 2.15 19.50 -15.69
C VAL A 57 1.98 20.10 -14.29
N ASP A 58 0.77 20.51 -13.94
CA ASP A 58 0.45 21.03 -12.60
C ASP A 58 0.48 19.90 -11.57
N ALA A 59 0.01 18.70 -11.94
CA ALA A 59 0.11 17.51 -11.10
C ALA A 59 1.57 17.05 -10.89
N VAL A 60 2.43 17.17 -11.91
CA VAL A 60 3.89 16.91 -11.80
C VAL A 60 4.51 17.83 -10.75
N GLU A 61 4.19 19.11 -10.81
CA GLU A 61 4.70 20.12 -9.87
C GLU A 61 4.19 19.87 -8.45
N ALA A 62 2.88 19.67 -8.28
CA ALA A 62 2.24 19.49 -6.98
C ALA A 62 2.67 18.22 -6.25
N LEU A 63 2.88 17.13 -6.99
CA LEU A 63 3.18 15.81 -6.42
C LEU A 63 4.68 15.48 -6.39
N ALA A 64 5.52 16.37 -6.95
CA ALA A 64 6.97 16.16 -7.12
C ALA A 64 7.33 14.84 -7.83
N PHE A 65 6.44 14.35 -8.70
CA PHE A 65 6.69 13.18 -9.53
C PHE A 65 7.16 13.59 -10.92
N ASN A 66 7.92 12.72 -11.58
CA ASN A 66 8.21 12.92 -12.99
C ASN A 66 6.94 12.67 -13.85
N ARG A 67 6.89 13.32 -15.01
CA ARG A 67 5.75 13.24 -15.93
C ARG A 67 5.47 11.81 -16.40
N ASP A 68 6.52 11.03 -16.68
CA ASP A 68 6.36 9.66 -17.16
C ASP A 68 5.73 8.75 -16.12
N TYR A 69 6.04 8.96 -14.84
CA TYR A 69 5.47 8.23 -13.72
C TYR A 69 3.97 8.51 -13.60
N ILE A 70 3.56 9.79 -13.66
CA ILE A 70 2.13 10.14 -13.66
C ILE A 70 1.43 9.50 -14.86
N ARG A 71 1.99 9.64 -16.08
CA ARG A 71 1.37 9.07 -17.30
C ARG A 71 1.23 7.56 -17.24
N ARG A 72 2.24 6.84 -16.74
CA ARG A 72 2.19 5.37 -16.60
C ARG A 72 1.11 4.95 -15.61
N ASN A 73 1.03 5.59 -14.44
CA ASN A 73 0.03 5.22 -13.44
C ASN A 73 -1.40 5.56 -13.87
N LEU A 74 -1.62 6.70 -14.52
CA LEU A 74 -2.93 7.03 -15.09
C LEU A 74 -3.33 6.06 -16.20
N LYS A 75 -2.38 5.62 -17.03
CA LYS A 75 -2.63 4.59 -18.03
C LYS A 75 -2.98 3.25 -17.39
N GLN A 76 -2.20 2.81 -16.40
CA GLN A 76 -2.46 1.56 -15.68
C GLN A 76 -3.83 1.59 -15.00
N LEU A 77 -4.19 2.70 -14.37
CA LEU A 77 -5.51 2.88 -13.76
C LEU A 77 -6.64 2.72 -14.78
N ALA A 78 -6.49 3.26 -15.98
CA ALA A 78 -7.49 3.15 -17.05
C ALA A 78 -7.58 1.74 -17.65
N GLU A 79 -6.50 0.94 -17.60
CA GLU A 79 -6.50 -0.47 -18.01
C GLU A 79 -7.08 -1.39 -16.92
N ASP A 80 -6.94 -1.01 -15.65
CA ASP A 80 -7.42 -1.75 -14.49
C ASP A 80 -8.89 -1.43 -14.10
N SER A 81 -9.50 -0.41 -14.71
CA SER A 81 -10.88 0.06 -14.46
C SER A 81 -11.89 -0.58 -15.42
#